data_AF-A0A534PGF8-F1
#
_entry.id   AF-A0A534PGF8-F1
#
_cell.length_a   1.000
_cell.length_b   1.000
_cell.length_c   1.000
_cell.angle_alpha   90.00
_cell.angle_beta   90.00
_cell.angle_gamma   90.00
#
_symmetry.space_group_name_H-M   'P 1'
#
loop_
_entity.id
_entity.type
_entity.pdbx_description
1 polymer ?
#
loop_
_entity_poly.entity_id
_entity_poly.type
_entity_poly.pdbx_seq_one_letter_code
_entity_poly.pdbx_strand_id
1 'polypeptide(L)'
;MDAIPIAAPQPAVLRAVYVRGPLELEAQLVAQVRAPVALRRALARVAGRMMAVHGWERLGSARPSDYAVEQAGISGRELRDLAAVDQALAELPVLDAAFRAGEISWTQLRLLCRVATGEDQEEWLALAARLTARELAREVRAVDRRAREPLGMNPASDDEKRVGVVLRLTPRARARYWSARQVANRVAGHVLSHGAFAELLTAEVLSGVPLDATAEAEGTPACVAACSEISDAGGSAPIPQRRSPSVSPLPPDPEVAALEQGLDEADAFELDRRLRRAVQLEARNHARVASLLLDVIIWGLHRDLGFCSVDAYAEERLAMAPSRARALLRIERAARVCPPLREAFANGRLSWVQAYLLVPLLLEPAAGRYREGWVEHAQLITVRRLGDDVERALALGEFAPPPLEPGAEHGEFDLHPDPAGLQTGAQTRLEKERERLVFNAHPEVAQLFRAVLATVQRRIEQIRGHPCKQSDALEAMLDHALATWRPKKRVQRDYVVFERDGWRCTVPGCTSYRYLHRHHIVFRSHSGSSRRSNLTTLCWWHHRRGIHQHVLRCTGTAPDGLRFELGLRSDDPPLAIYRSGEVRVA
;
A
#
# COMPACT_ATOMS: atom_id res chain seq x y z
N MET A 1 16.72 -7.27 -16.83
CA MET A 1 18.09 -7.44 -16.32
C MET A 1 18.95 -6.72 -17.32
N ASP A 2 19.24 -5.45 -17.04
CA ASP A 2 20.36 -4.69 -17.59
C ASP A 2 20.62 -3.61 -16.54
N ALA A 3 21.70 -3.81 -15.80
CA ALA A 3 22.14 -2.95 -14.72
C ALA A 3 22.78 -1.71 -15.32
N ILE A 4 22.36 -0.53 -14.87
CA ILE A 4 23.16 0.68 -15.04
C ILE A 4 24.44 0.45 -14.22
N PRO A 5 25.64 0.49 -14.83
CA PRO A 5 26.88 0.25 -14.11
C PRO A 5 27.21 1.53 -13.34
N ILE A 6 26.81 1.61 -12.08
CA ILE A 6 27.54 2.41 -11.12
C ILE A 6 28.83 1.63 -10.88
N ALA A 7 29.95 2.12 -11.43
CA ALA A 7 31.25 1.51 -11.21
C ALA A 7 31.49 1.42 -9.70
N ALA A 8 31.37 0.21 -9.14
CA ALA A 8 31.78 -0.06 -7.78
C ALA A 8 33.30 0.02 -7.73
N PRO A 9 33.91 0.84 -6.85
CA PRO A 9 35.36 0.79 -6.65
C PRO A 9 35.74 -0.60 -6.13
N GLN A 10 36.88 -1.12 -6.60
CA GLN A 10 37.32 -2.49 -6.31
C GLN A 10 37.45 -2.75 -4.79
N PRO A 11 36.86 -3.84 -4.25
CA PRO A 11 36.74 -4.07 -2.80
C PRO A 11 38.03 -4.48 -2.09
N ALA A 12 39.10 -4.82 -2.81
CA ALA A 12 40.31 -5.40 -2.21
C ALA A 12 41.31 -4.38 -1.68
N VAL A 13 41.38 -3.16 -2.25
CA VAL A 13 42.48 -2.22 -1.96
C VAL A 13 42.16 -1.23 -0.83
N LEU A 14 40.88 -1.06 -0.46
CA LEU A 14 40.46 -0.17 0.65
C LEU A 14 40.24 -0.89 2.00
N ARG A 15 40.35 -2.22 2.05
CA ARG A 15 40.10 -3.02 3.27
C ARG A 15 41.13 -2.81 4.39
N ALA A 16 42.26 -2.15 4.12
CA ALA A 16 43.36 -2.00 5.08
C ALA A 16 43.42 -0.65 5.83
N VAL A 17 42.56 0.34 5.55
CA VAL A 17 42.73 1.71 6.10
C VAL A 17 41.57 2.22 6.98
N TYR A 18 40.44 1.52 7.11
CA TYR A 18 39.35 1.94 8.02
C TYR A 18 38.76 0.78 8.83
N VAL A 19 39.47 0.36 9.88
CA VAL A 19 39.03 -0.73 10.79
C VAL A 19 38.21 -0.19 11.99
N ARG A 20 37.71 1.06 11.93
CA ARG A 20 36.74 1.59 12.94
C ARG A 20 35.35 1.93 12.38
N GLY A 21 35.24 2.39 11.13
CA GLY A 21 33.95 2.81 10.53
C GLY A 21 32.87 1.72 10.26
N PRO A 22 33.21 0.48 9.89
CA PRO A 22 32.20 -0.53 9.51
C PRO A 22 31.31 -1.01 10.66
N LEU A 23 31.89 -1.31 11.83
CA LEU A 23 31.15 -1.75 13.00
C LEU A 23 30.42 -0.57 13.67
N GLU A 24 30.98 0.65 13.61
CA GLU A 24 30.31 1.86 14.05
C GLU A 24 29.04 2.14 13.23
N LEU A 25 29.07 1.94 11.91
CA LEU A 25 27.90 2.08 11.04
C LEU A 25 26.80 1.06 11.38
N GLU A 26 27.17 -0.20 11.61
CA GLU A 26 26.21 -1.23 12.02
C GLU A 26 25.61 -0.94 13.41
N ALA A 27 26.45 -0.53 14.37
CA ALA A 27 26.01 -0.14 15.70
C ALA A 27 25.05 1.07 15.64
N GLN A 28 25.34 2.07 14.81
CA GLN A 28 24.45 3.21 14.58
C GLN A 28 23.10 2.77 14.01
N LEU A 29 23.08 1.88 13.01
CA LEU A 29 21.84 1.34 12.44
C LEU A 29 21.02 0.61 13.51
N VAL A 30 21.65 -0.25 14.30
CA VAL A 30 20.99 -1.03 15.36
C VAL A 30 20.42 -0.12 16.44
N ALA A 31 21.18 0.89 16.87
CA ALA A 31 20.70 1.90 17.81
C ALA A 31 19.50 2.67 17.24
N GLN A 32 19.56 3.08 15.98
CA GLN A 32 18.49 3.82 15.32
C GLN A 32 17.20 2.99 15.15
N VAL A 33 17.31 1.68 14.90
CA VAL A 33 16.15 0.78 14.83
C VAL A 33 15.48 0.60 16.19
N ARG A 34 16.25 0.65 17.29
CA ARG A 34 15.76 0.46 18.67
C ARG A 34 15.31 1.77 19.35
N ALA A 35 15.81 2.92 18.91
CA ALA A 35 15.48 4.22 19.49
C ALA A 35 13.97 4.55 19.60
N PRO A 36 13.08 4.21 18.65
CA PRO A 36 11.70 4.70 18.66
C PRO A 36 10.72 3.84 19.49
N VAL A 37 11.17 3.02 20.44
CA VAL A 37 10.27 2.17 21.27
C VAL A 37 9.20 3.02 21.97
N ALA A 38 9.61 4.08 22.67
CA ALA A 38 8.68 4.99 23.35
C ALA A 38 7.72 5.68 22.37
N LEU A 39 8.24 6.13 21.23
CA LEU A 39 7.43 6.74 20.16
C LEU A 39 6.39 5.76 19.62
N ARG A 40 6.76 4.50 19.40
CA ARG A 40 5.85 3.48 18.86
C ARG A 40 4.75 3.14 19.87
N ARG A 41 5.07 3.11 21.16
CA ARG A 41 4.04 2.94 22.21
C ARG A 41 3.08 4.12 22.25
N ALA A 42 3.59 5.36 22.20
CA ALA A 42 2.77 6.57 22.16
C ALA A 42 1.86 6.61 20.93
N LEU A 43 2.40 6.26 19.75
CA LEU A 43 1.63 6.12 18.52
C LEU A 43 0.50 5.10 18.69
N ALA A 44 0.75 3.97 19.36
CA ALA A 44 -0.27 2.97 19.64
C ALA A 44 -1.38 3.51 20.56
N ARG A 45 -1.04 4.24 21.63
CA ARG A 45 -2.04 4.88 22.53
C ARG A 45 -2.93 5.87 21.80
N VAL A 46 -2.32 6.76 21.01
CA VAL A 46 -3.08 7.75 20.23
C VAL A 46 -3.99 7.05 19.22
N ALA A 47 -3.49 6.02 18.52
CA ALA A 47 -4.29 5.21 17.59
C ALA A 47 -5.42 4.45 18.28
N GLY A 48 -5.16 3.86 19.45
CA GLY A 48 -6.15 3.18 20.28
C GLY A 48 -7.28 4.13 20.68
N ARG A 49 -6.94 5.32 21.18
CA ARG A 49 -7.93 6.34 21.52
C ARG A 49 -8.71 6.82 20.30
N MET A 50 -8.04 7.12 19.18
CA MET A 50 -8.68 7.49 17.90
C MET A 50 -9.70 6.42 17.43
N MET A 51 -9.37 5.14 17.59
CA MET A 51 -10.25 4.01 17.30
C MET A 51 -11.43 3.89 18.27
N ALA A 52 -11.19 4.03 19.57
CA ALA A 52 -12.21 3.94 20.59
C ALA A 52 -13.29 5.03 20.45
N VAL A 53 -12.91 6.26 20.07
CA VAL A 53 -13.85 7.38 19.91
C VAL A 53 -14.37 7.56 18.48
N HIS A 54 -13.99 6.69 17.54
CA HIS A 54 -14.29 6.84 16.11
C HIS A 54 -13.92 8.24 15.55
N GLY A 55 -12.77 8.79 15.98
CA GLY A 55 -12.44 10.20 15.80
C GLY A 55 -12.37 10.65 14.33
N TRP A 56 -12.01 9.74 13.42
CA TRP A 56 -11.97 10.03 11.97
C TRP A 56 -13.31 10.49 11.38
N GLU A 57 -14.43 10.09 11.98
CA GLU A 57 -15.76 10.51 11.51
C GLU A 57 -15.89 12.03 11.63
N ARG A 58 -15.45 12.60 12.75
CA ARG A 58 -15.51 14.06 12.99
C ARG A 58 -14.58 14.85 12.07
N LEU A 59 -13.52 14.20 11.56
CA LEU A 59 -12.53 14.76 10.65
C LEU A 59 -12.97 14.69 9.17
N GLY A 60 -14.12 14.07 8.87
CA GLY A 60 -14.69 14.01 7.53
C GLY A 60 -14.41 12.72 6.75
N SER A 61 -13.84 11.71 7.40
CA SER A 61 -13.55 10.41 6.78
C SER A 61 -14.63 9.39 7.16
N ALA A 62 -15.15 8.65 6.17
CA ALA A 62 -16.17 7.63 6.42
C ALA A 62 -15.61 6.34 7.01
N ARG A 63 -14.32 6.09 6.79
CA ARG A 63 -13.63 4.85 7.15
C ARG A 63 -12.30 5.17 7.83
N PRO A 64 -11.90 4.38 8.85
CA PRO A 64 -10.60 4.55 9.49
C PRO A 64 -9.42 4.34 8.52
N SER A 65 -9.60 3.50 7.49
CA SER A 65 -8.56 3.27 6.46
C SER A 65 -8.35 4.48 5.55
N ASP A 66 -9.42 5.17 5.17
CA ASP A 66 -9.34 6.37 4.34
C ASP A 66 -8.67 7.49 5.15
N TYR A 67 -9.04 7.64 6.43
CA TYR A 67 -8.36 8.55 7.37
C TYR A 67 -6.86 8.24 7.53
N ALA A 68 -6.54 6.96 7.79
CA ALA A 68 -5.16 6.54 8.03
C ALA A 68 -4.26 6.93 6.85
N VAL A 69 -4.73 6.68 5.62
CA VAL A 69 -3.96 6.91 4.40
C VAL A 69 -3.91 8.39 4.03
N GLU A 70 -5.06 9.07 4.00
CA GLU A 70 -5.17 10.43 3.48
C GLU A 70 -4.71 11.51 4.46
N GLN A 71 -4.89 11.28 5.76
CA GLN A 71 -4.60 12.26 6.80
C GLN A 71 -3.46 11.82 7.71
N ALA A 72 -3.52 10.62 8.29
CA ALA A 72 -2.49 10.18 9.25
C ALA A 72 -1.15 9.82 8.57
N GLY A 73 -1.16 9.41 7.30
CA GLY A 73 0.03 9.05 6.53
C GLY A 73 0.55 7.62 6.75
N ILE A 74 -0.29 6.74 7.31
CA ILE A 74 0.01 5.32 7.57
C ILE A 74 -1.00 4.41 6.88
N SER A 75 -0.71 3.12 6.78
CA SER A 75 -1.70 2.19 6.23
C SER A 75 -2.86 1.97 7.20
N GLY A 76 -4.07 1.73 6.67
CA GLY A 76 -5.22 1.37 7.51
C GLY A 76 -5.02 0.07 8.32
N ARG A 77 -4.15 -0.84 7.85
CA ARG A 77 -3.74 -2.02 8.62
C ARG A 77 -2.87 -1.63 9.81
N GLU A 78 -1.91 -0.73 9.61
CA GLU A 78 -1.03 -0.24 10.67
C GLU A 78 -1.81 0.50 11.76
N LEU A 79 -2.78 1.36 11.39
CA LEU A 79 -3.66 2.01 12.36
C LEU A 79 -4.42 0.99 13.23
N ARG A 80 -4.99 -0.06 12.61
CA ARG A 80 -5.70 -1.12 13.34
C ARG A 80 -4.76 -1.96 14.21
N ASP A 81 -3.59 -2.34 13.69
CA ASP A 81 -2.61 -3.11 14.45
C ASP A 81 -2.12 -2.32 15.68
N LEU A 82 -1.87 -1.02 15.52
CA LEU A 82 -1.50 -0.11 16.62
C LEU A 82 -2.59 -0.06 17.70
N ALA A 83 -3.85 0.15 17.30
CA ALA A 83 -4.96 0.22 18.23
C ALA A 83 -5.27 -1.12 18.92
N ALA A 84 -5.17 -2.22 18.18
CA ALA A 84 -5.38 -3.57 18.74
C ALA A 84 -4.31 -3.92 19.78
N VAL A 85 -3.04 -3.56 19.51
CA VAL A 85 -1.96 -3.72 20.49
C VAL A 85 -2.21 -2.84 21.70
N ASP A 86 -2.56 -1.57 21.54
CA ASP A 86 -2.85 -0.69 22.67
C ASP A 86 -3.97 -1.22 23.57
N GLN A 87 -5.05 -1.71 22.97
CA GLN A 87 -6.16 -2.32 23.70
C GLN A 87 -5.73 -3.59 24.44
N ALA A 88 -4.93 -4.46 23.81
CA ALA A 88 -4.45 -5.68 24.44
C ALA A 88 -3.50 -5.41 25.63
N LEU A 89 -2.66 -4.37 25.52
CA LEU A 89 -1.69 -4.02 26.56
C LEU A 89 -2.32 -3.47 27.85
N ALA A 90 -3.62 -3.12 27.85
CA ALA A 90 -4.34 -2.81 29.08
C ALA A 90 -4.38 -4.01 30.06
N GLU A 91 -4.47 -5.23 29.52
CA GLU A 91 -4.53 -6.48 30.29
C GLU A 91 -3.18 -7.23 30.33
N LEU A 92 -2.16 -6.73 29.62
CA LEU A 92 -0.85 -7.38 29.45
C LEU A 92 0.31 -6.46 29.91
N PRO A 93 0.34 -6.03 31.18
CA PRO A 93 1.31 -5.06 31.68
C PRO A 93 2.76 -5.57 31.63
N VAL A 94 2.99 -6.88 31.74
CA VAL A 94 4.35 -7.46 31.68
C VAL A 94 4.89 -7.35 30.25
N LEU A 95 4.05 -7.57 29.23
CA LEU A 95 4.42 -7.35 27.84
C LEU A 95 4.71 -5.87 27.54
N ASP A 96 3.91 -4.94 28.11
CA ASP A 96 4.15 -3.50 27.93
C ASP A 96 5.50 -3.09 28.54
N ALA A 97 5.81 -3.57 29.74
CA ALA A 97 7.09 -3.32 30.40
C ALA A 97 8.27 -3.88 29.60
N ALA A 98 8.18 -5.14 29.15
CA ALA A 98 9.22 -5.78 28.34
C ALA A 98 9.45 -5.05 27.01
N PHE A 99 8.37 -4.58 26.37
CA PHE A 99 8.49 -3.77 25.15
C PHE A 99 9.16 -2.43 25.43
N ARG A 100 8.74 -1.70 26.47
CA ARG A 100 9.34 -0.41 26.87
C ARG A 100 10.82 -0.54 27.26
N ALA A 101 11.21 -1.66 27.86
CA ALA A 101 12.60 -1.99 28.17
C ALA A 101 13.43 -2.39 26.94
N GLY A 102 12.80 -2.60 25.78
CA GLY A 102 13.46 -3.01 24.54
C GLY A 102 13.87 -4.50 24.52
N GLU A 103 13.30 -5.31 25.40
CA GLU A 103 13.55 -6.76 25.48
C GLU A 103 12.89 -7.52 24.33
N ILE A 104 11.74 -7.02 23.88
CA ILE A 104 11.00 -7.54 22.73
C ILE A 104 10.77 -6.47 21.66
N SER A 105 10.78 -6.88 20.40
CA SER A 105 10.49 -6.01 19.26
C SER A 105 8.99 -5.79 19.05
N TRP A 106 8.62 -4.73 18.31
CA TRP A 106 7.23 -4.47 17.92
C TRP A 106 6.57 -5.66 17.21
N THR A 107 7.32 -6.36 16.36
CA THR A 107 6.82 -7.55 15.65
C THR A 107 6.47 -8.67 16.62
N GLN A 108 7.31 -8.92 17.62
CA GLN A 108 7.06 -9.91 18.67
C GLN A 108 5.86 -9.48 19.53
N LEU A 109 5.84 -8.22 20.00
CA LEU A 109 4.75 -7.68 20.81
C LEU A 109 3.38 -7.88 20.14
N ARG A 110 3.26 -7.53 18.85
CA ARG A 110 2.01 -7.68 18.08
C ARG A 110 1.58 -9.15 17.92
N LEU A 111 2.53 -10.08 17.84
CA LEU A 111 2.23 -11.51 17.78
C LEU A 111 1.76 -12.02 19.14
N LEU A 112 2.45 -11.63 20.23
CA LEU A 112 2.12 -12.03 21.59
C LEU A 112 0.74 -11.50 22.03
N CYS A 113 0.42 -10.23 21.73
CA CYS A 113 -0.88 -9.63 22.04
C CYS A 113 -2.10 -10.35 21.44
N ARG A 114 -1.90 -11.28 20.49
CA ARG A 114 -2.99 -12.06 19.89
C ARG A 114 -3.34 -13.33 20.67
N VAL A 115 -2.42 -13.83 21.49
CA VAL A 115 -2.55 -15.15 22.14
C VAL A 115 -2.29 -15.10 23.63
N ALA A 116 -1.47 -14.15 24.10
CA ALA A 116 -1.16 -14.01 25.51
C ALA A 116 -2.37 -13.46 26.28
N THR A 117 -2.49 -13.93 27.51
CA THR A 117 -3.46 -13.60 28.54
C THR A 117 -2.72 -13.06 29.75
N GLY A 118 -3.45 -12.53 30.73
CA GLY A 118 -2.86 -12.03 31.97
C GLY A 118 -2.05 -13.09 32.73
N GLU A 119 -2.43 -14.36 32.61
CA GLU A 119 -1.85 -15.49 33.35
C GLU A 119 -0.58 -16.06 32.68
N ASP A 120 -0.54 -16.12 31.34
CA ASP A 120 0.55 -16.78 30.58
C ASP A 120 1.54 -15.80 29.91
N GLN A 121 1.38 -14.47 30.08
CA GLN A 121 2.24 -13.47 29.46
C GLN A 121 3.73 -13.64 29.81
N GLU A 122 4.07 -14.07 31.03
CA GLU A 122 5.45 -14.35 31.45
C GLU A 122 6.03 -15.57 30.73
N GLU A 123 5.23 -16.62 30.54
CA GLU A 123 5.64 -17.83 29.82
C GLU A 123 5.89 -17.51 28.34
N TRP A 124 5.02 -16.71 27.73
CA TRP A 124 5.19 -16.23 26.37
C TRP A 124 6.42 -15.35 26.19
N LEU A 125 6.76 -14.51 27.18
CA LEU A 125 8.00 -13.73 27.17
C LEU A 125 9.23 -14.63 27.26
N ALA A 126 9.23 -15.60 28.17
CA ALA A 126 10.30 -16.56 28.32
C ALA A 126 10.51 -17.40 27.03
N LEU A 127 9.41 -17.73 26.34
CA LEU A 127 9.46 -18.38 25.04
C LEU A 127 10.01 -17.44 23.95
N ALA A 128 9.53 -16.20 23.88
CA ALA A 128 9.98 -15.20 22.90
C ALA A 128 11.47 -14.84 23.04
N ALA A 129 12.04 -14.94 24.25
CA ALA A 129 13.47 -14.76 24.49
C ALA A 129 14.33 -15.87 23.87
N ARG A 130 13.78 -17.07 23.70
CA ARG A 130 14.49 -18.25 23.16
C ARG A 130 14.27 -18.46 21.66
N LEU A 131 13.23 -17.87 21.09
CA LEU A 131 12.84 -18.08 19.69
C LEU A 131 13.21 -16.90 18.78
N THR A 132 13.45 -17.18 17.51
CA THR A 132 13.44 -16.15 16.46
C THR A 132 12.02 -15.61 16.25
N ALA A 133 11.89 -14.42 15.66
CA ALA A 133 10.57 -13.83 15.37
C ALA A 133 9.71 -14.72 14.45
N ARG A 134 10.36 -15.48 13.55
CA ARG A 134 9.71 -16.43 12.63
C ARG A 134 9.21 -17.67 13.35
N GLU A 135 10.01 -18.24 14.25
CA GLU A 135 9.60 -19.37 15.08
C GLU A 135 8.48 -18.96 16.02
N LEU A 136 8.60 -17.81 16.69
CA LEU A 136 7.53 -17.27 17.53
C LEU A 136 6.24 -17.08 16.73
N ALA A 137 6.32 -16.51 15.52
CA ALA A 137 5.15 -16.37 14.65
C ALA A 137 4.51 -17.73 14.30
N ARG A 138 5.31 -18.80 14.15
CA ARG A 138 4.79 -20.15 13.92
C ARG A 138 4.05 -20.69 15.15
N GLU A 139 4.63 -20.54 16.34
CA GLU A 139 4.01 -21.00 17.58
C GLU A 139 2.69 -20.25 17.86
N VAL A 140 2.70 -18.92 17.75
CA VAL A 140 1.50 -18.07 17.90
C VAL A 140 0.40 -18.49 16.90
N ARG A 141 0.76 -18.76 15.64
CA ARG A 141 -0.20 -19.23 14.62
C ARG A 141 -0.75 -20.62 14.93
N ALA A 142 0.04 -21.51 15.53
CA ALA A 142 -0.44 -22.83 15.92
C ALA A 142 -1.49 -22.72 17.04
N VAL A 143 -1.27 -21.84 18.01
CA VAL A 143 -2.23 -21.55 19.09
C VAL A 143 -3.49 -20.88 18.55
N ASP A 144 -3.35 -19.82 17.75
CA ASP A 144 -4.50 -19.09 17.16
C ASP A 144 -5.35 -20.00 16.26
N ARG A 145 -4.73 -20.95 15.54
CA ARG A 145 -5.46 -21.96 14.75
C ARG A 145 -6.27 -22.89 15.66
N ARG A 146 -5.66 -23.46 16.69
CA ARG A 146 -6.33 -24.37 17.64
C ARG A 146 -7.50 -23.70 18.36
N ALA A 147 -7.36 -22.42 18.69
CA ALA A 147 -8.43 -21.64 19.31
C ALA A 147 -9.66 -21.42 18.39
N ARG A 148 -9.46 -21.41 17.06
CA ARG A 148 -10.52 -21.16 16.07
C ARG A 148 -11.17 -22.43 15.50
N GLU A 149 -10.49 -23.56 15.60
CA GLU A 149 -10.96 -24.87 15.10
C GLU A 149 -12.36 -25.27 15.63
N PRO A 150 -12.73 -25.02 16.89
CA PRO A 150 -14.08 -25.33 17.40
C PRO A 150 -15.19 -24.40 16.87
N LEU A 151 -14.84 -23.22 16.34
CA LEU A 151 -15.81 -22.20 15.92
C LEU A 151 -16.29 -22.37 14.47
N GLY A 152 -15.83 -23.40 13.75
CA GLY A 152 -16.13 -23.59 12.32
C GLY A 152 -15.63 -22.45 11.43
N MET A 153 -14.84 -21.52 11.99
CA MET A 153 -14.21 -20.43 11.28
C MET A 153 -12.96 -20.96 10.60
N ASN A 154 -13.08 -21.35 9.34
CA ASN A 154 -11.93 -21.58 8.48
C ASN A 154 -11.05 -20.31 8.56
N PRO A 155 -9.75 -20.40 8.83
CA PRO A 155 -8.93 -19.24 9.14
C PRO A 155 -8.65 -18.43 7.88
N ALA A 156 -9.64 -17.68 7.41
CA ALA A 156 -9.44 -16.58 6.50
C ALA A 156 -8.83 -15.42 7.29
N SER A 157 -7.56 -15.56 7.68
CA SER A 157 -6.81 -14.49 8.35
C SER A 157 -5.46 -14.27 7.68
N ASP A 158 -5.44 -13.28 6.79
CA ASP A 158 -4.44 -12.21 6.63
C ASP A 158 -2.96 -12.55 6.34
N ASP A 159 -2.56 -13.82 6.24
CA ASP A 159 -1.19 -14.24 5.87
C ASP A 159 -1.18 -15.58 5.08
N GLU A 160 -2.18 -15.81 4.23
CA GLU A 160 -2.06 -16.86 3.19
C GLU A 160 -0.86 -16.53 2.29
N LYS A 161 -0.01 -17.55 2.02
CA LYS A 161 1.22 -17.39 1.22
C LYS A 161 0.87 -16.74 -0.11
N ARG A 162 1.13 -15.45 -0.28
CA ARG A 162 0.90 -14.81 -1.58
C ARG A 162 2.05 -15.14 -2.53
N VAL A 163 1.73 -15.53 -3.74
CA VAL A 163 2.71 -15.83 -4.79
C VAL A 163 2.75 -14.67 -5.78
N GLY A 164 3.96 -14.28 -6.17
CA GLY A 164 4.17 -13.27 -7.21
C GLY A 164 3.81 -13.82 -8.59
N VAL A 165 2.90 -13.13 -9.28
CA VAL A 165 2.62 -13.30 -10.70
C VAL A 165 3.39 -12.23 -11.47
N VAL A 166 4.07 -12.65 -12.54
CA VAL A 166 4.87 -11.78 -13.39
C VAL A 166 4.37 -11.95 -14.82
N LEU A 167 3.93 -10.86 -15.43
CA LEU A 167 3.52 -10.81 -16.82
C LEU A 167 4.45 -9.90 -17.61
N ARG A 168 4.77 -10.31 -18.84
CA ARG A 168 5.50 -9.49 -19.81
C ARG A 168 4.48 -8.98 -20.81
N LEU A 169 4.33 -7.66 -20.87
CA LEU A 169 3.25 -7.01 -21.60
C LEU A 169 3.79 -6.06 -22.66
N THR A 170 3.01 -5.88 -23.73
CA THR A 170 3.10 -4.69 -24.58
C THR A 170 2.56 -3.47 -23.83
N PRO A 171 3.01 -2.24 -24.17
CA PRO A 171 2.44 -1.01 -23.61
C PRO A 171 0.92 -0.94 -23.78
N ARG A 172 0.42 -1.35 -24.95
CA ARG A 172 -1.02 -1.45 -25.21
C ARG A 172 -1.73 -2.40 -24.23
N ALA A 173 -1.22 -3.61 -24.03
CA ALA A 173 -1.83 -4.59 -23.12
C ALA A 173 -1.83 -4.07 -21.67
N ARG A 174 -0.78 -3.35 -21.24
CA ARG A 174 -0.75 -2.72 -19.91
C ARG A 174 -1.77 -1.60 -19.78
N ALA A 175 -1.89 -0.71 -20.77
CA ALA A 175 -2.90 0.33 -20.78
C ALA A 175 -4.32 -0.25 -20.71
N ARG A 176 -4.59 -1.33 -21.48
CA ARG A 176 -5.85 -2.08 -21.43
C ARG A 176 -6.09 -2.72 -20.08
N TYR A 177 -5.07 -3.34 -19.46
CA TYR A 177 -5.18 -3.92 -18.12
C TYR A 177 -5.55 -2.87 -17.06
N TRP A 178 -4.87 -1.72 -17.07
CA TRP A 178 -5.19 -0.59 -16.19
C TRP A 178 -6.65 -0.15 -16.34
N SER A 179 -7.07 0.06 -17.59
CA SER A 179 -8.44 0.48 -17.89
C SER A 179 -9.48 -0.53 -17.43
N ALA A 180 -9.26 -1.82 -17.71
CA ALA A 180 -10.17 -2.87 -17.31
C ALA A 180 -10.31 -2.95 -15.79
N ARG A 181 -9.23 -2.70 -15.04
CA ARG A 181 -9.29 -2.67 -13.58
C ARG A 181 -10.12 -1.50 -13.07
N GLN A 182 -10.11 -0.35 -13.74
CA GLN A 182 -11.00 0.77 -13.40
C GLN A 182 -12.47 0.39 -13.57
N VAL A 183 -12.83 -0.33 -14.63
CA VAL A 183 -14.21 -0.84 -14.83
C VAL A 183 -14.55 -1.87 -13.74
N ALA A 184 -13.66 -2.82 -13.47
CA ALA A 184 -13.87 -3.85 -12.46
C ALA A 184 -14.05 -3.27 -11.04
N ASN A 185 -13.33 -2.21 -10.67
CA ASN A 185 -13.53 -1.53 -9.39
C ASN A 185 -14.97 -1.00 -9.24
N ARG A 186 -15.55 -0.47 -10.33
CA ARG A 186 -16.93 0.01 -10.36
C ARG A 186 -17.93 -1.14 -10.20
N VAL A 187 -17.74 -2.23 -10.94
CA VAL A 187 -18.58 -3.43 -10.86
C VAL A 187 -18.51 -4.07 -9.47
N ALA A 188 -17.31 -4.20 -8.91
CA ALA A 188 -17.09 -4.78 -7.59
C ALA A 188 -17.55 -3.84 -6.45
N GLY A 189 -17.74 -2.54 -6.71
CA GLY A 189 -18.14 -1.57 -5.70
C GLY A 189 -17.05 -1.28 -4.65
N HIS A 190 -15.77 -1.53 -4.97
CA HIS A 190 -14.61 -1.14 -4.16
C HIS A 190 -13.33 -1.23 -5.00
N VAL A 191 -12.24 -0.61 -4.53
CA VAL A 191 -10.93 -0.71 -5.17
C VAL A 191 -10.38 -2.14 -5.00
N LEU A 192 -10.17 -2.83 -6.13
CA LEU A 192 -9.61 -4.18 -6.17
C LEU A 192 -8.09 -4.14 -6.11
N SER A 193 -7.52 -5.05 -5.32
CA SER A 193 -6.11 -5.41 -5.48
C SER A 193 -5.89 -6.10 -6.83
N HIS A 194 -4.67 -6.04 -7.37
CA HIS A 194 -4.33 -6.73 -8.62
C HIS A 194 -4.63 -8.24 -8.57
N GLY A 195 -4.43 -8.88 -7.41
CA GLY A 195 -4.77 -10.30 -7.22
C GLY A 195 -6.27 -10.56 -7.27
N ALA A 196 -7.08 -9.74 -6.60
CA ALA A 196 -8.54 -9.85 -6.64
C ALA A 196 -9.12 -9.51 -8.03
N PHE A 197 -8.50 -8.57 -8.75
CA PHE A 197 -8.85 -8.31 -10.14
C PHE A 197 -8.50 -9.49 -11.05
N ALA A 198 -7.33 -10.11 -10.86
CA ALA A 198 -6.95 -11.31 -11.60
C ALA A 198 -7.93 -12.47 -11.35
N GLU A 199 -8.38 -12.65 -10.11
CA GLU A 199 -9.42 -13.61 -9.75
C GLU A 199 -10.73 -13.34 -10.49
N LEU A 200 -11.25 -12.10 -10.40
CA LEU A 200 -12.48 -11.70 -11.07
C LEU A 200 -12.39 -11.88 -12.60
N LEU A 201 -11.28 -11.46 -13.20
CA LEU A 201 -11.01 -11.61 -14.64
C LEU A 201 -10.98 -13.09 -15.04
N THR A 202 -10.36 -13.93 -14.22
CA THR A 202 -10.28 -15.38 -14.47
C THR A 202 -11.65 -16.03 -14.38
N ALA A 203 -12.44 -15.70 -13.36
CA ALA A 203 -13.79 -16.20 -13.19
C ALA A 203 -14.71 -15.79 -14.35
N GLU A 204 -14.61 -14.53 -14.80
CA GLU A 204 -15.36 -14.02 -15.95
C GLU A 204 -15.03 -14.81 -17.22
N VAL A 205 -13.75 -15.00 -17.54
CA VAL A 205 -13.31 -15.77 -18.71
C VAL A 205 -13.76 -17.23 -18.63
N LEU A 206 -13.63 -17.87 -17.45
CA LEU A 206 -14.08 -19.25 -17.26
C LEU A 206 -15.59 -19.41 -17.44
N SER A 207 -16.39 -18.37 -17.17
CA SER A 207 -17.83 -18.40 -17.42
C SER A 207 -18.18 -18.39 -18.91
N GLY A 208 -17.29 -17.86 -19.76
CA GLY A 208 -17.46 -17.75 -21.21
C GLY A 208 -16.73 -18.80 -22.04
N VAL A 209 -15.79 -19.54 -21.45
CA VAL A 209 -15.11 -20.68 -22.10
C VAL A 209 -15.96 -21.93 -21.86
N PRO A 210 -16.52 -22.59 -22.90
CA PRO A 210 -17.14 -23.89 -22.71
C PRO A 210 -16.06 -24.84 -22.16
N LEU A 211 -16.32 -25.39 -20.97
CA LEU A 211 -15.51 -26.49 -20.46
C LEU A 211 -15.80 -27.68 -21.39
N ASP A 212 -14.96 -27.89 -22.40
CA ASP A 212 -14.98 -29.12 -23.17
C ASP A 212 -14.73 -30.26 -22.18
N ALA A 213 -15.79 -31.00 -21.84
CA ALA A 213 -15.75 -32.16 -20.94
C ALA A 213 -15.01 -33.36 -21.53
N THR A 214 -14.19 -33.15 -22.57
CA THR A 214 -13.38 -34.15 -23.26
C THR A 214 -11.98 -33.58 -23.51
N ALA A 215 -11.23 -33.42 -22.43
CA ALA A 215 -9.78 -33.41 -22.47
C ALA A 215 -9.31 -34.25 -21.27
N GLU A 216 -9.49 -35.56 -21.41
CA GLU A 216 -8.73 -36.51 -20.62
C GLU A 216 -7.23 -36.25 -20.79
N ALA A 217 -6.50 -36.57 -19.73
CA ALA A 217 -5.09 -36.32 -19.55
C ALA A 217 -4.22 -36.75 -20.75
N GLU A 218 -3.65 -35.78 -21.46
CA GLU A 218 -2.46 -36.00 -22.26
C GLU A 218 -1.39 -34.95 -21.96
N GLY A 219 -0.34 -35.41 -21.29
CA GLY A 219 1.03 -34.94 -21.51
C GLY A 219 1.39 -33.56 -20.97
N THR A 220 1.72 -33.48 -19.69
CA THR A 220 2.65 -32.47 -19.17
C THR A 220 3.98 -32.55 -19.94
N PRO A 221 4.47 -31.50 -20.62
CA PRO A 221 5.87 -31.48 -21.03
C PRO A 221 6.71 -31.29 -19.77
N ALA A 222 7.44 -32.34 -19.40
CA ALA A 222 8.50 -32.27 -18.41
C ALA A 222 9.62 -31.37 -18.94
N CYS A 223 9.65 -30.11 -18.49
CA CYS A 223 10.89 -29.36 -18.47
C CYS A 223 11.66 -29.75 -17.20
N VAL A 224 12.70 -30.53 -17.46
CA VAL A 224 13.60 -31.16 -16.51
C VAL A 224 14.17 -30.12 -15.55
N ALA A 225 14.04 -30.40 -14.26
CA ALA A 225 14.75 -29.71 -13.21
C ALA A 225 16.26 -29.91 -13.40
N ALA A 226 16.98 -28.81 -13.50
CA ALA A 226 18.40 -28.75 -13.20
C ALA A 226 18.59 -27.58 -12.23
N CYS A 227 18.29 -27.83 -10.96
CA CYS A 227 18.86 -27.09 -9.85
C CYS A 227 19.51 -28.13 -8.97
N SER A 228 20.83 -28.23 -9.12
CA SER A 228 21.71 -29.10 -8.38
C SER A 228 21.44 -28.96 -6.89
N GLU A 229 21.14 -30.09 -6.26
CA GLU A 229 21.20 -30.27 -4.82
C GLU A 229 22.63 -29.97 -4.38
N ILE A 230 22.82 -28.85 -3.69
CA ILE A 230 23.97 -28.71 -2.80
C ILE A 230 23.52 -29.31 -1.49
N SER A 231 24.10 -30.46 -1.16
CA SER A 231 23.99 -31.13 0.12
C SER A 231 24.40 -30.19 1.24
N ASP A 232 23.43 -29.89 2.11
CA ASP A 232 23.62 -29.15 3.35
C ASP A 232 24.25 -30.10 4.39
N ALA A 233 25.56 -30.29 4.25
CA ALA A 233 26.42 -30.92 5.24
C ALA A 233 27.44 -29.88 5.72
N GLY A 234 26.94 -28.87 6.43
CA GLY A 234 27.75 -27.88 7.12
C GLY A 234 27.31 -27.82 8.58
N GLY A 235 28.16 -28.34 9.48
CA GLY A 235 27.89 -28.35 10.91
C GLY A 235 27.52 -26.96 11.43
N SER A 236 26.42 -26.89 12.17
CA SER A 236 25.95 -25.71 12.87
C SER A 236 27.04 -25.20 13.81
N ALA A 237 27.76 -24.16 13.39
CA ALA A 237 28.60 -23.41 14.30
C ALA A 237 27.69 -22.75 15.37
N PRO A 238 28.14 -22.61 16.62
CA PRO A 238 27.33 -22.02 17.66
C PRO A 238 26.96 -20.59 17.27
N ILE A 239 25.66 -20.32 17.19
CA ILE A 239 25.12 -18.97 17.03
C ILE A 239 25.64 -18.12 18.20
N PRO A 240 26.29 -16.96 17.95
CA PRO A 240 26.67 -16.06 19.02
C PRO A 240 25.42 -15.70 19.82
N GLN A 241 25.44 -15.98 21.13
CA GLN A 241 24.32 -15.70 22.02
C GLN A 241 23.83 -14.27 21.82
N ARG A 242 22.50 -14.10 21.67
CA ARG A 242 21.80 -12.82 21.71
C ARG A 242 22.04 -12.15 23.07
N ARG A 243 23.22 -11.54 23.26
CA ARG A 243 23.38 -10.51 24.29
C ARG A 243 22.95 -9.23 23.65
N SER A 244 21.69 -8.86 23.89
CA SER A 244 21.26 -7.48 23.74
C SER A 244 22.25 -6.61 24.54
N PRO A 245 23.03 -5.72 23.91
CA PRO A 245 23.74 -4.73 24.70
C PRO A 245 22.67 -3.98 25.49
N SER A 246 22.82 -3.92 26.81
CA SER A 246 21.93 -3.18 27.69
C SER A 246 22.06 -1.70 27.33
N VAL A 247 21.20 -1.23 26.44
CA VAL A 247 21.06 0.21 26.22
C VAL A 247 20.36 0.71 27.47
N SER A 248 21.07 1.50 28.28
CA SER A 248 20.42 2.20 29.40
C SER A 248 19.22 2.98 28.87
N PRO A 249 18.04 2.92 29.52
CA PRO A 249 16.87 3.63 29.05
C PRO A 249 17.23 5.11 28.92
N LEU A 250 17.22 5.62 27.69
CA LEU A 250 17.31 7.06 27.46
C LEU A 250 16.13 7.72 28.20
N PRO A 251 16.33 8.89 28.83
CA PRO A 251 15.22 9.64 29.41
C PRO A 251 14.14 9.85 28.33
N PRO A 252 12.84 9.77 28.70
CA PRO A 252 11.76 9.89 27.74
C PRO A 252 11.86 11.25 27.05
N ASP A 253 11.93 11.21 25.72
CA ASP A 253 11.91 12.40 24.87
C ASP A 253 10.67 13.24 25.24
N PRO A 254 10.83 14.50 25.67
CA PRO A 254 9.71 15.34 26.08
C PRO A 254 8.68 15.52 24.96
N GLU A 255 9.13 15.47 23.70
CA GLU A 255 8.24 15.52 22.54
C GLU A 255 7.36 14.26 22.43
N VAL A 256 7.92 13.08 22.75
CA VAL A 256 7.15 11.82 22.77
C VAL A 256 6.21 11.79 23.97
N ALA A 257 6.64 12.26 25.14
CA ALA A 257 5.81 12.33 26.33
C ALA A 257 4.57 13.23 26.13
N ALA A 258 4.72 14.35 25.42
CA ALA A 258 3.62 15.27 25.13
C ALA A 258 2.49 14.64 24.30
N LEU A 259 2.78 13.63 23.47
CA LEU A 259 1.76 12.93 22.68
C LEU A 259 0.74 12.21 23.58
N GLU A 260 1.17 11.76 24.75
CA GLU A 260 0.40 10.91 25.65
C GLU A 260 -0.37 11.68 26.74
N GLN A 261 -0.08 12.95 26.95
CA GLN A 261 -0.63 13.76 28.04
C GLN A 261 -2.11 14.08 27.81
N GLY A 262 -3.00 13.68 28.73
CA GLY A 262 -4.44 14.01 28.65
C GLY A 262 -5.17 13.39 27.45
N LEU A 263 -4.78 12.18 27.03
CA LEU A 263 -5.41 11.51 25.88
C LEU A 263 -6.91 11.23 26.04
N ASP A 264 -7.37 11.01 27.26
CA ASP A 264 -8.79 10.69 27.52
C ASP A 264 -9.71 11.88 27.27
N GLU A 265 -9.20 13.10 27.45
CA GLU A 265 -9.91 14.36 27.25
C GLU A 265 -9.74 14.94 25.84
N ALA A 266 -8.79 14.39 25.07
CA ALA A 266 -8.47 14.88 23.74
C ALA A 266 -9.63 14.65 22.74
N ASP A 267 -10.02 15.70 22.02
CA ASP A 267 -10.98 15.60 20.95
C ASP A 267 -10.37 14.96 19.68
N ALA A 268 -11.21 14.71 18.67
CA ALA A 268 -10.76 14.09 17.42
C ALA A 268 -9.67 14.88 16.68
N PHE A 269 -9.68 16.22 16.76
CA PHE A 269 -8.72 17.08 16.07
C PHE A 269 -7.37 17.09 16.79
N GLU A 270 -7.39 17.05 18.12
CA GLU A 270 -6.23 16.89 18.98
C GLU A 270 -5.56 15.53 18.75
N LEU A 271 -6.36 14.45 18.77
CA LEU A 271 -5.87 13.10 18.50
C LEU A 271 -5.25 13.00 17.10
N ASP A 272 -5.86 13.61 16.09
CA ASP A 272 -5.29 13.68 14.75
C ASP A 272 -3.96 14.42 14.70
N ARG A 273 -3.86 15.58 15.37
CA ARG A 273 -2.62 16.37 15.41
C ARG A 273 -1.48 15.56 16.04
N ARG A 274 -1.76 14.87 17.15
CA ARG A 274 -0.80 14.00 17.85
C ARG A 274 -0.42 12.79 17.02
N LEU A 275 -1.39 12.14 16.37
CA LEU A 275 -1.13 10.99 15.52
C LEU A 275 -0.22 11.39 14.35
N ARG A 276 -0.56 12.47 13.64
CA ARG A 276 0.28 12.99 12.55
C ARG A 276 1.66 13.39 13.02
N ARG A 277 1.79 14.02 14.19
CA ARG A 277 3.11 14.35 14.76
C ARG A 277 3.94 13.09 15.02
N ALA A 278 3.34 12.08 15.64
CA ALA A 278 4.00 10.81 15.92
C ALA A 278 4.44 10.09 14.62
N VAL A 279 3.58 10.08 13.59
CA VAL A 279 3.93 9.52 12.28
C VAL A 279 5.07 10.29 11.60
N GLN A 280 5.13 11.61 11.72
CA GLN A 280 6.25 12.42 11.19
C GLN A 280 7.58 12.10 11.90
N LEU A 281 7.56 11.94 13.22
CA LEU A 281 8.74 11.52 13.98
C LEU A 281 9.20 10.12 13.55
N GLU A 282 8.25 9.22 13.31
CA GLU A 282 8.56 7.89 12.81
C GLU A 282 9.09 7.92 11.36
N ALA A 283 8.57 8.78 10.50
CA ALA A 283 9.08 8.97 9.13
C ALA A 283 10.53 9.48 9.12
N ARG A 284 10.87 10.43 10.00
CA ARG A 284 12.26 10.89 10.23
C ARG A 284 13.18 9.72 10.60
N ASN A 285 12.73 8.87 11.52
CA ASN A 285 13.45 7.68 11.93
C ASN A 285 13.62 6.69 10.74
N HIS A 286 12.54 6.41 10.01
CA HIS A 286 12.57 5.54 8.83
C HIS A 286 13.55 6.05 7.77
N ALA A 287 13.58 7.36 7.48
CA ALA A 287 14.52 7.92 6.51
C ALA A 287 15.99 7.68 6.91
N ARG A 288 16.31 7.85 8.20
CA ARG A 288 17.65 7.56 8.75
C ARG A 288 18.00 6.07 8.66
N VAL A 289 17.08 5.20 9.11
CA VAL A 289 17.23 3.75 9.03
C VAL A 289 17.44 3.30 7.57
N ALA A 290 16.67 3.86 6.63
CA ALA A 290 16.79 3.50 5.22
C ALA A 290 18.17 3.84 4.64
N SER A 291 18.70 5.03 4.96
CA SER A 291 20.03 5.46 4.53
C SER A 291 21.12 4.54 5.10
N LEU A 292 21.14 4.35 6.43
CA LEU A 292 22.13 3.51 7.11
C LEU A 292 22.06 2.05 6.63
N LEU A 293 20.85 1.52 6.45
CA LEU A 293 20.64 0.15 5.95
C LEU A 293 21.15 -0.01 4.52
N LEU A 294 20.95 0.99 3.65
CA LEU A 294 21.49 0.91 2.30
C LEU A 294 23.02 0.96 2.30
N ASP A 295 23.63 1.81 3.13
CA ASP A 295 25.09 1.87 3.25
C ASP A 295 25.65 0.52 3.73
N VAL A 296 25.11 -0.06 4.80
CA VAL A 296 25.47 -1.42 5.28
C VAL A 296 25.42 -2.47 4.17
N ILE A 297 24.45 -2.36 3.25
CA ILE A 297 24.30 -3.30 2.12
C ILE A 297 25.31 -3.01 1.01
N ILE A 298 25.54 -1.74 0.65
CA ILE A 298 26.50 -1.33 -0.39
C ILE A 298 27.91 -1.76 0.01
N TRP A 299 28.29 -1.56 1.28
CA TRP A 299 29.58 -1.95 1.81
C TRP A 299 29.71 -3.46 2.07
N GLY A 300 28.65 -4.25 1.87
CA GLY A 300 28.67 -5.70 2.06
C GLY A 300 28.76 -6.15 3.53
N LEU A 301 28.57 -5.24 4.50
CA LEU A 301 28.80 -5.50 5.92
C LEU A 301 27.92 -6.62 6.49
N HIS A 302 26.67 -6.75 6.01
CA HIS A 302 25.81 -7.88 6.39
C HIS A 302 26.45 -9.24 6.07
N ARG A 303 27.21 -9.36 4.98
CA ARG A 303 27.92 -10.60 4.64
C ARG A 303 29.17 -10.78 5.48
N ASP A 304 29.90 -9.70 5.72
CA ASP A 304 31.09 -9.71 6.58
C ASP A 304 30.72 -10.09 8.04
N LEU A 305 29.49 -9.80 8.48
CA LEU A 305 28.90 -10.24 9.74
C LEU A 305 28.31 -11.66 9.71
N GLY A 306 28.41 -12.37 8.58
CA GLY A 306 27.98 -13.77 8.45
C GLY A 306 26.54 -14.01 8.00
N PHE A 307 25.78 -12.98 7.63
CA PHE A 307 24.39 -13.15 7.17
C PHE A 307 24.34 -13.51 5.67
N CYS A 308 23.59 -14.56 5.33
CA CYS A 308 23.48 -15.07 3.96
C CYS A 308 22.63 -14.17 3.03
N SER A 309 21.78 -13.30 3.60
CA SER A 309 20.93 -12.38 2.85
C SER A 309 20.59 -11.13 3.66
N VAL A 310 20.14 -10.09 2.96
CA VAL A 310 19.60 -8.86 3.59
C VAL A 310 18.34 -9.16 4.40
N ASP A 311 17.51 -10.10 3.94
CA ASP A 311 16.28 -10.50 4.63
C ASP A 311 16.63 -11.20 5.96
N ALA A 312 17.63 -12.09 5.97
CA ALA A 312 18.15 -12.72 7.19
C ALA A 312 18.77 -11.69 8.15
N TYR A 313 19.59 -10.76 7.65
CA TYR A 313 20.13 -9.66 8.45
C TYR A 313 19.03 -8.80 9.09
N ALA A 314 18.00 -8.43 8.33
CA ALA A 314 16.88 -7.64 8.84
C ALA A 314 16.11 -8.38 9.94
N GLU A 315 15.80 -9.67 9.73
CA GLU A 315 15.05 -10.49 10.70
C GLU A 315 15.86 -10.77 11.97
N GLU A 316 17.09 -11.25 11.82
CA GLU A 316 17.87 -11.81 12.91
C GLU A 316 18.58 -10.71 13.71
N ARG A 317 19.17 -9.73 13.01
CA ARG A 317 19.99 -8.68 13.63
C ARG A 317 19.22 -7.42 13.99
N LEU A 318 18.29 -7.00 13.13
CA LEU A 318 17.52 -5.76 13.31
C LEU A 318 16.12 -6.00 13.91
N ALA A 319 15.66 -7.25 14.02
CA ALA A 319 14.29 -7.59 14.43
C ALA A 319 13.22 -6.88 13.59
N MET A 320 13.52 -6.64 12.30
CA MET A 320 12.68 -5.94 11.35
C MET A 320 12.12 -6.92 10.32
N ALA A 321 10.84 -6.79 9.96
CA ALA A 321 10.25 -7.61 8.90
C ALA A 321 10.98 -7.37 7.56
N PRO A 322 11.33 -8.41 6.77
CA PRO A 322 12.01 -8.25 5.49
C PRO A 322 11.25 -7.38 4.50
N SER A 323 9.92 -7.45 4.52
CA SER A 323 9.06 -6.59 3.70
C SER A 323 9.29 -5.11 3.99
N ARG A 324 9.47 -4.72 5.27
CA ARG A 324 9.75 -3.34 5.68
C ARG A 324 11.17 -2.93 5.29
N ALA A 325 12.16 -3.78 5.52
CA ALA A 325 13.55 -3.54 5.10
C ALA A 325 13.63 -3.32 3.57
N ARG A 326 13.01 -4.19 2.78
CA ARG A 326 12.95 -4.03 1.31
C ARG A 326 12.21 -2.76 0.89
N ALA A 327 11.13 -2.38 1.58
CA ALA A 327 10.42 -1.13 1.29
C ALA A 327 11.29 0.11 1.56
N LEU A 328 11.96 0.17 2.73
CA LEU A 328 12.91 1.23 3.08
C LEU A 328 14.03 1.35 2.04
N LEU A 329 14.62 0.22 1.65
CA LEU A 329 15.68 0.19 0.63
C LEU A 329 15.20 0.68 -0.74
N ARG A 330 13.96 0.36 -1.12
CA ARG A 330 13.38 0.84 -2.37
C ARG A 330 13.13 2.34 -2.35
N ILE A 331 12.61 2.87 -1.24
CA ILE A 331 12.42 4.32 -1.04
C ILE A 331 13.79 5.02 -1.10
N GLU A 332 14.79 4.52 -0.37
CA GLU A 332 16.12 5.11 -0.33
C GLU A 332 16.82 5.06 -1.71
N ARG A 333 16.68 3.97 -2.47
CA ARG A 333 17.16 3.91 -3.86
C ARG A 333 16.50 4.94 -4.76
N ALA A 334 15.18 5.13 -4.63
CA ALA A 334 14.45 6.18 -5.34
C ALA A 334 14.93 7.58 -4.90
N ALA A 335 15.21 7.77 -3.61
CA ALA A 335 15.72 9.01 -3.06
C ALA A 335 17.14 9.36 -3.54
N ARG A 336 17.97 8.38 -3.89
CA ARG A 336 19.28 8.64 -4.51
C ARG A 336 19.19 9.14 -5.95
N VAL A 337 18.16 8.75 -6.70
CA VAL A 337 17.90 9.25 -8.06
C VAL A 337 16.98 10.48 -8.10
N CYS A 338 16.36 10.82 -6.96
CA CYS A 338 15.51 11.98 -6.76
C CYS A 338 15.71 12.52 -5.33
N PRO A 339 16.73 13.38 -5.10
CA PRO A 339 17.01 13.95 -3.78
C PRO A 339 15.81 14.64 -3.10
N PRO A 340 14.92 15.35 -3.82
CA PRO A 340 13.72 15.94 -3.21
C PRO A 340 12.80 14.93 -2.51
N LEU A 341 12.76 13.66 -2.95
CA LEU A 341 12.00 12.61 -2.26
C LEU A 341 12.51 12.40 -0.83
N ARG A 342 13.84 12.36 -0.64
CA ARG A 342 14.45 12.14 0.68
C ARG A 342 14.07 13.26 1.63
N GLU A 343 14.20 14.49 1.16
CA GLU A 343 13.94 15.67 1.97
C GLU A 343 12.46 15.75 2.35
N ALA A 344 11.56 15.55 1.39
CA ALA A 344 10.12 15.59 1.63
C ALA A 344 9.67 14.45 2.57
N PHE A 345 10.21 13.24 2.41
CA PHE A 345 9.90 12.11 3.30
C PHE A 345 10.48 12.30 4.71
N ALA A 346 11.75 12.70 4.82
CA ALA A 346 12.40 12.93 6.10
C ALA A 346 11.74 14.07 6.89
N ASN A 347 11.27 15.12 6.23
CA ASN A 347 10.59 16.22 6.90
C ASN A 347 9.10 15.95 7.17
N GLY A 348 8.56 14.81 6.74
CA GLY A 348 7.16 14.46 6.89
C GLY A 348 6.21 15.23 5.98
N ARG A 349 6.73 15.88 4.93
CA ARG A 349 5.94 16.51 3.85
C ARG A 349 5.29 15.45 2.95
N LEU A 350 5.97 14.30 2.78
CA LEU A 350 5.40 13.10 2.20
C LEU A 350 5.25 12.02 3.27
N SER A 351 4.09 11.38 3.28
CA SER A 351 3.83 10.20 4.10
C SER A 351 4.56 8.97 3.57
N TRP A 352 4.62 7.92 4.40
CA TRP A 352 5.11 6.60 3.98
C TRP A 352 4.39 6.09 2.73
N VAL A 353 3.06 6.24 2.70
CA VAL A 353 2.23 5.74 1.60
C VAL A 353 2.54 6.51 0.31
N GLN A 354 2.64 7.84 0.36
CA GLN A 354 2.98 8.65 -0.80
C GLN A 354 4.39 8.33 -1.32
N ALA A 355 5.38 8.26 -0.43
CA ALA A 355 6.76 7.95 -0.80
C ALA A 355 6.84 6.56 -1.47
N TYR A 356 6.14 5.56 -0.92
CA TYR A 356 6.12 4.21 -1.49
C TYR A 356 5.38 4.14 -2.84
N LEU A 357 4.27 4.87 -3.00
CA LEU A 357 3.55 4.96 -4.27
C LEU A 357 4.41 5.55 -5.39
N LEU A 358 5.26 6.53 -5.08
CA LEU A 358 6.16 7.15 -6.06
C LEU A 358 7.31 6.25 -6.51
N VAL A 359 7.74 5.28 -5.70
CA VAL A 359 8.93 4.45 -5.97
C VAL A 359 8.95 3.84 -7.38
N PRO A 360 7.90 3.16 -7.87
CA PRO A 360 7.94 2.54 -9.19
C PRO A 360 8.13 3.56 -10.31
N LEU A 361 7.54 4.75 -10.17
CA LEU A 361 7.66 5.84 -11.13
C LEU A 361 9.05 6.50 -11.06
N LEU A 362 9.55 6.80 -9.87
CA LEU A 362 10.85 7.46 -9.72
C LEU A 362 12.02 6.59 -10.17
N LEU A 363 11.89 5.26 -10.04
CA LEU A 363 12.88 4.30 -10.53
C LEU A 363 12.78 4.02 -12.04
N GLU A 364 11.74 4.49 -12.73
CA GLU A 364 11.61 4.36 -14.18
C GLU A 364 12.58 5.33 -14.88
N PRO A 365 13.51 4.85 -15.72
CA PRO A 365 14.45 5.73 -16.42
C PRO A 365 13.76 6.80 -17.27
N ALA A 366 12.66 6.45 -17.94
CA ALA A 366 11.92 7.38 -18.79
C ALA A 366 11.23 8.52 -18.01
N ALA A 367 11.02 8.36 -16.70
CA ALA A 367 10.46 9.40 -15.83
C ALA A 367 11.50 10.42 -15.33
N GLY A 368 12.78 10.27 -15.71
CA GLY A 368 13.91 11.01 -15.13
C GLY A 368 13.71 12.52 -14.99
N ARG A 369 13.25 13.19 -16.06
CA ARG A 369 13.04 14.66 -16.07
C ARG A 369 11.84 15.14 -15.25
N TYR A 370 10.95 14.24 -14.84
CA TYR A 370 9.69 14.57 -14.16
C TYR A 370 9.72 14.26 -12.66
N ARG A 371 10.79 13.63 -12.17
CA ARG A 371 10.88 13.12 -10.80
C ARG A 371 10.56 14.18 -9.73
N GLU A 372 11.13 15.37 -9.87
CA GLU A 372 10.91 16.47 -8.92
C GLU A 372 9.46 16.96 -8.96
N GLY A 373 8.90 17.15 -10.16
CA GLY A 373 7.50 17.52 -10.34
C GLY A 373 6.53 16.50 -9.73
N TRP A 374 6.85 15.20 -9.74
CA TRP A 374 6.03 14.19 -9.05
C TRP A 374 6.10 14.28 -7.52
N VAL A 375 7.24 14.67 -6.95
CA VAL A 375 7.38 14.90 -5.51
C VAL A 375 6.56 16.11 -5.08
N GLU A 376 6.55 17.17 -5.87
CA GLU A 376 5.70 18.36 -5.65
C GLU A 376 4.21 18.04 -5.82
N HIS A 377 3.84 17.38 -6.93
CA HIS A 377 2.48 16.95 -7.22
C HIS A 377 1.88 16.12 -6.08
N ALA A 378 2.66 15.15 -5.57
CA ALA A 378 2.24 14.27 -4.47
C ALA A 378 1.93 15.01 -3.16
N GLN A 379 2.53 16.18 -2.91
CA GLN A 379 2.26 16.97 -1.71
C GLN A 379 0.93 17.74 -1.79
N LEU A 380 0.42 17.95 -3.01
CA LEU A 380 -0.74 18.82 -3.28
C LEU A 380 -2.03 18.05 -3.53
N ILE A 381 -1.99 16.74 -3.64
CA ILE A 381 -3.14 15.90 -3.96
C ILE A 381 -3.38 14.85 -2.87
N THR A 382 -4.58 14.28 -2.86
CA THR A 382 -4.90 13.08 -2.07
C THR A 382 -4.03 11.89 -2.46
N VAL A 383 -3.83 10.98 -1.51
CA VAL A 383 -3.09 9.74 -1.76
C VAL A 383 -3.83 8.85 -2.75
N ARG A 384 -5.17 8.87 -2.73
CA ARG A 384 -6.03 8.25 -3.73
C ARG A 384 -5.73 8.74 -5.14
N ARG A 385 -5.74 10.05 -5.38
CA ARG A 385 -5.41 10.63 -6.69
C ARG A 385 -3.97 10.31 -7.08
N LEU A 386 -3.02 10.42 -6.15
CA LEU A 386 -1.62 10.06 -6.41
C LEU A 386 -1.50 8.61 -6.91
N GLY A 387 -2.21 7.68 -6.27
CA GLY A 387 -2.26 6.28 -6.69
C GLY A 387 -2.78 6.12 -8.13
N ASP A 388 -3.91 6.76 -8.44
CA ASP A 388 -4.51 6.76 -9.78
C ASP A 388 -3.57 7.37 -10.84
N ASP A 389 -2.95 8.51 -10.52
CA ASP A 389 -2.05 9.27 -11.41
C ASP A 389 -0.75 8.50 -11.69
N VAL A 390 -0.11 7.93 -10.67
CA VAL A 390 1.10 7.10 -10.81
C VAL A 390 0.79 5.87 -11.65
N GLU A 391 -0.33 5.21 -11.36
CA GLU A 391 -0.70 4.00 -12.08
C GLU A 391 -1.00 4.28 -13.55
N ARG A 392 -1.70 5.39 -13.84
CA ARG A 392 -1.92 5.89 -15.20
C ARG A 392 -0.60 6.16 -15.90
N ALA A 393 0.30 6.92 -15.30
CA ALA A 393 1.59 7.28 -15.90
C ALA A 393 2.41 6.03 -16.27
N LEU A 394 2.45 5.04 -15.37
CA LEU A 394 3.12 3.78 -15.60
C LEU A 394 2.43 2.90 -16.65
N ALA A 395 1.11 3.00 -16.81
CA ALA A 395 0.34 2.20 -17.76
C ALA A 395 0.35 2.79 -19.18
N LEU A 396 0.42 4.12 -19.30
CA LEU A 396 0.42 4.83 -20.59
C LEU A 396 1.81 5.20 -21.08
N GLY A 397 2.83 5.14 -20.21
CA GLY A 397 4.17 5.66 -20.51
C GLY A 397 4.24 7.19 -20.53
N GLU A 398 3.22 7.86 -20.01
CA GLU A 398 3.10 9.31 -19.92
C GLU A 398 3.58 9.79 -18.55
N PHE A 399 4.87 10.12 -18.44
CA PHE A 399 5.50 10.42 -17.16
C PHE A 399 5.39 11.87 -16.70
N ALA A 400 4.72 12.75 -17.44
CA ALA A 400 4.44 14.10 -16.96
C ALA A 400 3.35 14.05 -15.88
N PRO A 401 3.53 14.73 -14.72
CA PRO A 401 2.46 14.87 -13.74
C PRO A 401 1.22 15.51 -14.39
N PRO A 402 0.01 14.99 -14.14
CA PRO A 402 -1.21 15.61 -14.63
C PRO A 402 -1.38 17.03 -14.08
N PRO A 403 -2.02 17.96 -14.83
CA PRO A 403 -2.30 19.30 -14.32
C PRO A 403 -3.16 19.22 -13.05
N LEU A 404 -2.91 20.13 -12.11
CA LEU A 404 -3.62 20.17 -10.83
C LEU A 404 -5.10 20.54 -11.03
N GLU A 405 -5.36 21.59 -11.81
CA GLU A 405 -6.69 22.01 -12.20
C GLU A 405 -7.10 21.29 -13.51
N PRO A 406 -8.29 20.65 -13.55
CA PRO A 406 -8.85 20.14 -14.80
C PRO A 406 -9.02 21.31 -15.78
N GLY A 407 -8.57 21.16 -17.03
CA GLY A 407 -8.73 22.20 -18.04
C GLY A 407 -10.21 22.54 -18.26
N ALA A 408 -10.54 23.82 -18.40
CA ALA A 408 -11.89 24.33 -18.66
C ALA A 408 -12.49 23.89 -20.02
N GLU A 409 -11.76 23.09 -20.80
CA GLU A 409 -12.08 22.70 -22.18
C GLU A 409 -12.60 21.26 -22.30
N HIS A 410 -13.14 20.67 -21.24
CA HIS A 410 -13.99 19.49 -21.40
C HIS A 410 -15.39 19.94 -21.78
N GLY A 411 -15.64 20.04 -23.08
CA GLY A 411 -16.95 20.35 -23.62
C GLY A 411 -18.03 19.43 -23.03
N GLU A 412 -19.25 19.93 -22.91
CA GLU A 412 -20.45 19.33 -22.26
C GLU A 412 -20.81 17.89 -22.71
N PHE A 413 -20.06 17.32 -23.66
CA PHE A 413 -20.26 16.01 -24.28
C PHE A 413 -19.14 14.99 -24.06
N ASP A 414 -17.99 15.35 -23.50
CA ASP A 414 -16.95 14.38 -23.17
C ASP A 414 -17.23 13.77 -21.79
N LEU A 415 -18.13 12.78 -21.79
CA LEU A 415 -18.09 11.67 -20.84
C LEU A 415 -16.62 11.25 -20.75
N HIS A 416 -16.01 11.41 -19.56
CA HIS A 416 -14.66 10.98 -19.19
C HIS A 416 -14.12 9.96 -20.22
N PRO A 417 -13.09 10.28 -21.04
CA PRO A 417 -12.71 9.43 -22.16
C PRO A 417 -12.62 8.00 -21.65
N ASP A 418 -13.41 7.13 -22.27
CA ASP A 418 -13.44 5.71 -21.92
C ASP A 418 -11.99 5.27 -21.75
N PRO A 419 -11.53 4.90 -20.54
CA PRO A 419 -10.14 4.53 -20.36
C PRO A 419 -9.77 3.34 -21.25
N ALA A 420 -10.74 2.58 -21.77
CA ALA A 420 -10.53 1.48 -22.73
C ALA A 420 -10.84 1.86 -24.19
N GLY A 421 -11.32 3.07 -24.43
CA GLY A 421 -11.42 3.73 -25.73
C GLY A 421 -10.18 4.56 -26.08
N LEU A 422 -9.13 4.52 -25.25
CA LEU A 422 -7.82 5.11 -25.56
C LEU A 422 -7.32 4.52 -26.89
N GLN A 423 -7.51 5.28 -27.97
CA GLN A 423 -6.81 5.09 -29.22
C GLN A 423 -5.36 5.50 -28.98
N THR A 424 -4.60 4.60 -28.35
CA THR A 424 -3.16 4.76 -28.18
C THR A 424 -2.58 4.99 -29.58
N GLY A 425 -1.98 6.16 -29.82
CA GLY A 425 -1.39 6.54 -31.11
C GLY A 425 -0.19 5.69 -31.55
N ALA A 426 -0.13 4.42 -31.15
CA ALA A 426 0.87 3.47 -31.57
C ALA A 426 0.36 2.71 -32.80
N GLN A 427 1.04 2.95 -33.92
CA GLN A 427 0.90 2.13 -35.13
C GLN A 427 1.15 0.65 -34.78
N THR A 428 0.36 -0.23 -35.39
CA THR A 428 0.42 -1.71 -35.33
C THR A 428 1.73 -2.27 -35.88
N ARG A 429 2.87 -1.90 -35.29
CA ARG A 429 4.19 -2.43 -35.64
C ARG A 429 4.71 -3.24 -34.45
N LEU A 430 4.45 -4.55 -34.49
CA LEU A 430 5.04 -5.61 -33.64
C LEU A 430 5.64 -5.10 -32.30
N GLU A 431 4.79 -4.57 -31.42
CA GLU A 431 5.24 -4.08 -30.12
C GLU A 431 5.90 -5.22 -29.34
N LYS A 432 7.13 -5.01 -28.85
CA LYS A 432 7.84 -6.00 -28.04
C LYS A 432 7.30 -5.99 -26.61
N GLU A 433 7.20 -7.16 -25.98
CA GLU A 433 6.82 -7.29 -24.57
C GLU A 433 7.95 -6.83 -23.64
N ARG A 434 8.11 -5.51 -23.52
CA ARG A 434 9.17 -4.88 -22.72
C ARG A 434 8.71 -4.55 -21.31
N GLU A 435 7.41 -4.45 -21.09
CA GLU A 435 6.86 -4.04 -19.81
C GLU A 435 6.65 -5.23 -18.89
N ARG A 436 6.86 -5.01 -17.59
CA ARG A 436 6.68 -6.04 -16.58
C ARG A 436 5.58 -5.62 -15.61
N LEU A 437 4.47 -6.35 -15.60
CA LEU A 437 3.45 -6.24 -14.58
C LEU A 437 3.69 -7.31 -13.51
N VAL A 438 3.80 -6.89 -12.25
CA VAL A 438 4.03 -7.80 -11.11
C VAL A 438 2.97 -7.56 -10.06
N PHE A 439 2.30 -8.62 -9.63
CA PHE A 439 1.36 -8.55 -8.51
C PHE A 439 1.39 -9.82 -7.67
N ASN A 440 0.87 -9.71 -6.44
CA ASN A 440 0.77 -10.83 -5.52
C ASN A 440 -0.69 -11.29 -5.44
N ALA A 441 -0.93 -12.60 -5.53
CA ALA A 441 -2.25 -13.22 -5.40
C ALA A 441 -2.20 -14.46 -4.51
N HIS A 442 -3.36 -14.97 -4.10
CA HIS A 442 -3.46 -16.28 -3.46
C HIS A 442 -2.87 -17.37 -4.40
N PRO A 443 -2.22 -18.44 -3.90
CA PRO A 443 -1.58 -19.45 -4.75
C PRO A 443 -2.54 -20.06 -5.77
N GLU A 444 -3.77 -20.38 -5.34
CA GLU A 444 -4.81 -20.94 -6.20
C GLU A 444 -5.25 -19.95 -7.27
N VAL A 445 -5.46 -18.69 -6.92
CA VAL A 445 -5.77 -17.61 -7.88
C VAL A 445 -4.63 -17.43 -8.88
N ALA A 446 -3.38 -17.42 -8.41
CA ALA A 446 -2.20 -17.29 -9.27
C ALA A 446 -2.06 -18.48 -10.24
N GLN A 447 -2.31 -19.70 -9.76
CA GLN A 447 -2.28 -20.91 -10.57
C GLN A 447 -3.40 -20.90 -11.60
N LEU A 448 -4.63 -20.62 -11.18
CA LEU A 448 -5.80 -20.58 -12.05
C LEU A 448 -5.67 -19.50 -13.12
N PHE A 449 -5.24 -18.28 -12.74
CA PHE A 449 -4.99 -17.20 -13.68
C PHE A 449 -3.96 -17.59 -14.75
N ARG A 450 -2.84 -18.20 -14.35
CA ARG A 450 -1.81 -18.67 -15.29
C ARG A 450 -2.34 -19.78 -16.20
N ALA A 451 -3.15 -20.71 -15.68
CA ALA A 451 -3.74 -21.79 -16.44
C ALA A 451 -4.74 -21.28 -17.49
N VAL A 452 -5.61 -20.34 -17.11
CA VAL A 452 -6.56 -19.70 -18.03
C VAL A 452 -5.84 -18.89 -19.09
N LEU A 453 -4.84 -18.07 -18.70
CA LEU A 453 -4.03 -17.31 -19.65
C LEU A 453 -3.34 -18.22 -20.68
N ALA A 454 -2.73 -19.32 -20.23
CA ALA A 454 -2.11 -20.31 -21.13
C ALA A 454 -3.14 -21.02 -22.03
N THR A 455 -4.35 -21.27 -21.52
CA THR A 455 -5.42 -21.90 -22.29
C THR A 455 -5.94 -20.98 -23.39
N VAL A 456 -6.20 -19.70 -23.08
CA VAL A 456 -6.56 -18.68 -24.06
C VAL A 456 -5.45 -18.50 -25.09
N GLN A 457 -4.19 -18.47 -24.65
CA GLN A 457 -3.03 -18.38 -25.55
C GLN A 457 -3.02 -19.55 -26.55
N ARG A 458 -3.08 -20.80 -26.08
CA ARG A 458 -3.13 -21.99 -26.95
C ARG A 458 -4.30 -21.95 -27.92
N ARG A 459 -5.48 -21.51 -27.48
CA ARG A 459 -6.67 -21.42 -28.34
C ARG A 459 -6.49 -20.38 -29.45
N ILE A 460 -5.90 -19.22 -29.14
CA ILE A 460 -5.57 -18.20 -30.13
C ILE A 460 -4.54 -18.75 -31.14
N GLU A 461 -3.53 -19.48 -30.67
CA GLU A 461 -2.51 -20.10 -31.53
C GLU A 461 -3.10 -21.15 -32.47
N GLN A 462 -4.01 -21.99 -31.96
CA GLN A 462 -4.75 -22.97 -32.78
C GLN A 462 -5.59 -22.29 -33.87
N ILE A 463 -6.28 -21.19 -33.55
CA ILE A 463 -7.12 -20.46 -34.51
C ILE A 463 -6.27 -19.72 -35.54
N ARG A 464 -5.16 -19.11 -35.12
CA ARG A 464 -4.31 -18.28 -36.00
C ARG A 464 -3.27 -19.09 -36.79
N GLY A 465 -2.94 -20.30 -36.35
CA GLY A 465 -1.93 -21.16 -36.98
C GLY A 465 -0.48 -20.71 -36.74
N HIS A 466 -0.24 -19.82 -35.78
CA HIS A 466 1.10 -19.36 -35.41
C HIS A 466 1.18 -18.98 -33.91
N PRO A 467 2.38 -19.02 -33.29
CA PRO A 467 2.55 -18.61 -31.89
C PRO A 467 2.06 -17.19 -31.63
N CYS A 468 1.49 -16.95 -30.46
CA CYS A 468 1.05 -15.62 -30.03
C CYS A 468 1.73 -15.20 -28.73
N LYS A 469 1.70 -13.91 -28.45
CA LYS A 469 2.33 -13.32 -27.26
C LYS A 469 1.45 -13.52 -26.03
N GLN A 470 2.06 -13.49 -24.84
CA GLN A 470 1.29 -13.48 -23.59
C GLN A 470 0.32 -12.29 -23.53
N SER A 471 0.73 -11.16 -24.10
CA SER A 471 -0.08 -9.95 -24.25
C SER A 471 -1.33 -10.17 -25.09
N ASP A 472 -1.25 -10.95 -26.17
CA ASP A 472 -2.41 -11.23 -27.03
C ASP A 472 -3.49 -12.01 -26.26
N ALA A 473 -3.08 -13.01 -25.48
CA ALA A 473 -3.97 -13.80 -24.64
C ALA A 473 -4.61 -12.97 -23.52
N LEU A 474 -3.81 -12.12 -22.85
CA LEU A 474 -4.34 -11.24 -21.83
C LEU A 474 -5.32 -10.22 -22.41
N GLU A 475 -5.00 -9.61 -23.55
CA GLU A 475 -5.91 -8.68 -24.23
C GLU A 475 -7.24 -9.36 -24.58
N ALA A 476 -7.23 -10.61 -25.06
CA ALA A 476 -8.46 -11.36 -25.32
C ALA A 476 -9.28 -11.62 -24.04
N MET A 477 -8.63 -11.99 -22.93
CA MET A 477 -9.29 -12.14 -21.63
C MET A 477 -9.95 -10.82 -21.19
N LEU A 478 -9.23 -9.70 -21.32
CA LEU A 478 -9.71 -8.38 -20.95
C LEU A 478 -10.86 -7.91 -21.84
N ASP A 479 -10.76 -8.11 -23.15
CA ASP A 479 -11.80 -7.75 -24.12
C ASP A 479 -13.09 -8.55 -23.84
N HIS A 480 -12.98 -9.84 -23.51
CA HIS A 480 -14.11 -10.66 -23.09
C HIS A 480 -14.77 -10.11 -21.82
N ALA A 481 -13.99 -9.87 -20.78
CA ALA A 481 -14.51 -9.37 -19.51
C ALA A 481 -15.14 -7.97 -19.64
N LEU A 482 -14.53 -7.08 -20.43
CA LEU A 482 -15.07 -5.75 -20.69
C LEU A 482 -16.40 -5.82 -21.46
N ALA A 483 -16.58 -6.78 -22.37
CA ALA A 483 -17.84 -6.97 -23.07
C ALA A 483 -18.99 -7.36 -22.12
N THR A 484 -18.69 -8.05 -21.01
CA THR A 484 -19.69 -8.38 -19.98
C THR A 484 -19.89 -7.24 -18.97
N TRP A 485 -18.81 -6.66 -18.46
CA TRP A 485 -18.86 -5.68 -17.37
C TRP A 485 -19.42 -4.32 -17.79
N ARG A 486 -19.34 -3.98 -19.08
CA ARG A 486 -19.86 -2.71 -19.59
C ARG A 486 -21.38 -2.74 -19.72
N PRO A 487 -22.08 -1.64 -19.41
CA PRO A 487 -23.50 -1.53 -19.68
C PRO A 487 -23.75 -1.59 -21.20
N LYS A 488 -24.51 -2.61 -21.64
CA LYS A 488 -24.86 -2.82 -23.06
C LYS A 488 -25.80 -1.76 -23.66
N LYS A 489 -26.37 -0.88 -22.84
CA LYS A 489 -27.31 0.19 -23.23
C LYS A 489 -26.82 1.54 -22.74
N ARG A 490 -27.27 2.61 -23.41
CA ARG A 490 -27.02 4.01 -23.02
C ARG A 490 -27.42 4.19 -21.54
N VAL A 491 -26.52 4.77 -20.75
CA VAL A 491 -26.72 4.99 -19.31
C VAL A 491 -28.04 5.76 -19.08
N GLN A 492 -28.90 5.25 -18.18
CA GLN A 492 -30.17 5.90 -17.88
C GLN A 492 -29.94 7.32 -17.35
N ARG A 493 -30.88 8.23 -17.61
CA ARG A 493 -30.77 9.66 -17.24
C ARG A 493 -30.42 9.86 -15.75
N ASP A 494 -30.92 8.99 -14.88
CA ASP A 494 -30.67 9.07 -13.44
C ASP A 494 -29.27 8.64 -13.00
N TYR A 495 -28.54 7.89 -13.83
CA TYR A 495 -27.20 7.40 -13.53
C TYR A 495 -26.09 8.21 -14.20
N VAL A 496 -26.43 9.24 -15.00
CA VAL A 496 -25.43 10.05 -15.71
C VAL A 496 -24.48 10.78 -14.75
N VAL A 497 -24.96 11.18 -13.58
CA VAL A 497 -24.10 11.81 -12.54
C VAL A 497 -23.10 10.79 -11.98
N PHE A 498 -23.55 9.54 -11.74
CA PHE A 498 -22.64 8.48 -11.27
C PHE A 498 -21.62 8.10 -12.35
N GLU A 499 -22.04 8.00 -13.61
CA GLU A 499 -21.13 7.73 -14.73
C GLU A 499 -20.07 8.82 -14.87
N ARG A 500 -20.49 10.10 -14.86
CA ARG A 500 -19.58 11.25 -14.89
C ARG A 500 -18.56 11.20 -13.74
N ASP A 501 -19.02 10.88 -12.54
CA ASP A 501 -18.19 10.84 -11.34
C ASP A 501 -17.41 9.51 -11.19
N GLY A 502 -17.50 8.60 -12.16
CA GLY A 502 -16.76 7.33 -12.18
C GLY A 502 -17.27 6.27 -11.21
N TRP A 503 -18.55 6.33 -10.83
CA TRP A 503 -19.22 5.45 -9.86
C TRP A 503 -18.47 5.39 -8.52
N ARG A 504 -17.93 6.53 -8.10
CA ARG A 504 -17.23 6.68 -6.82
C ARG A 504 -17.68 7.94 -6.09
N CYS A 505 -17.52 7.92 -4.78
CA CYS A 505 -17.66 9.13 -3.97
C CYS A 505 -16.68 10.21 -4.46
N THR A 506 -17.17 11.44 -4.61
CA THR A 506 -16.39 12.61 -5.03
C THR A 506 -15.72 13.33 -3.87
N VAL A 507 -16.03 12.98 -2.61
CA VAL A 507 -15.29 13.54 -1.46
C VAL A 507 -13.81 13.14 -1.58
N PRO A 508 -12.88 14.12 -1.45
CA PRO A 508 -11.45 13.90 -1.51
C PRO A 508 -10.98 12.70 -0.69
N GLY A 509 -10.29 11.76 -1.35
CA GLY A 509 -9.66 10.61 -0.68
C GLY A 509 -10.61 9.48 -0.29
N CYS A 510 -11.92 9.62 -0.53
CA CYS A 510 -12.86 8.55 -0.24
C CYS A 510 -12.71 7.39 -1.25
N THR A 511 -12.61 6.17 -0.74
CA THR A 511 -12.45 4.96 -1.57
C THR A 511 -13.77 4.22 -1.85
N SER A 512 -14.92 4.82 -1.52
CA SER A 512 -16.22 4.15 -1.66
C SER A 512 -16.78 4.21 -3.08
N TYR A 513 -17.18 3.03 -3.58
CA TYR A 513 -17.95 2.82 -4.82
C TYR A 513 -19.35 2.24 -4.52
N ARG A 514 -19.73 2.12 -3.24
CA ARG A 514 -21.00 1.51 -2.80
C ARG A 514 -21.90 2.51 -2.09
N TYR A 515 -23.20 2.22 -2.14
CA TYR A 515 -24.25 3.02 -1.51
C TYR A 515 -24.18 4.49 -1.92
N LEU A 516 -24.09 4.73 -3.23
CA LEU A 516 -23.91 6.06 -3.80
C LEU A 516 -25.23 6.79 -3.94
N HIS A 517 -25.23 8.07 -3.61
CA HIS A 517 -26.35 8.97 -3.67
C HIS A 517 -26.02 10.17 -4.54
N ARG A 518 -27.03 10.66 -5.28
CA ARG A 518 -26.98 11.97 -5.93
C ARG A 518 -27.22 13.04 -4.89
N HIS A 519 -26.24 13.90 -4.69
CA HIS A 519 -26.30 15.00 -3.75
C HIS A 519 -26.43 16.33 -4.49
N HIS A 520 -27.34 17.20 -4.03
CA HIS A 520 -27.46 18.56 -4.57
C HIS A 520 -26.46 19.47 -3.84
N ILE A 521 -25.54 20.11 -4.56
CA ILE A 521 -24.50 20.98 -3.97
C ILE A 521 -25.16 22.18 -3.28
N VAL A 522 -25.98 22.93 -4.03
CA VAL A 522 -26.99 23.82 -3.47
C VAL A 522 -28.22 22.98 -3.17
N PHE A 523 -28.62 22.90 -1.90
CA PHE A 523 -29.72 22.04 -1.48
C PHE A 523 -31.05 22.41 -2.14
N ARG A 524 -31.91 21.41 -2.36
CA ARG A 524 -33.27 21.63 -2.86
C ARG A 524 -34.10 22.54 -1.95
N SER A 525 -33.89 22.45 -0.64
CA SER A 525 -34.52 23.36 0.35
C SER A 525 -34.09 24.81 0.21
N HIS A 526 -32.97 25.06 -0.47
CA HIS A 526 -32.43 26.38 -0.79
C HIS A 526 -32.56 26.67 -2.30
N SER A 527 -33.60 26.14 -2.95
CA SER A 527 -33.90 26.35 -4.37
C SER A 527 -32.85 25.82 -5.35
N GLY A 528 -32.01 24.87 -4.92
CA GLY A 528 -31.01 24.23 -5.78
C GLY A 528 -31.61 23.41 -6.92
N SER A 529 -31.15 23.66 -8.15
CA SER A 529 -31.64 22.96 -9.35
C SER A 529 -31.20 21.50 -9.42
N SER A 530 -31.92 20.66 -10.17
CA SER A 530 -31.48 19.29 -10.48
C SER A 530 -30.60 19.20 -11.75
N ARG A 531 -29.98 20.32 -12.16
CA ARG A 531 -28.98 20.33 -13.25
C ARG A 531 -27.75 19.53 -12.83
N ARG A 532 -27.06 18.92 -13.79
CA ARG A 532 -25.86 18.11 -13.53
C ARG A 532 -24.76 18.90 -12.82
N SER A 533 -24.63 20.19 -13.12
CA SER A 533 -23.66 21.07 -12.47
C SER A 533 -23.94 21.34 -10.99
N ASN A 534 -25.17 21.13 -10.52
CA ASN A 534 -25.54 21.21 -9.11
C ASN A 534 -25.61 19.82 -8.44
N LEU A 535 -25.21 18.76 -9.12
CA LEU A 535 -25.28 17.39 -8.61
C LEU A 535 -23.89 16.76 -8.54
N THR A 536 -23.61 16.04 -7.45
CA THR A 536 -22.38 15.26 -7.28
C THR A 536 -22.67 13.92 -6.60
N THR A 537 -21.78 12.95 -6.77
CA THR A 537 -21.91 11.59 -6.23
C THR A 537 -21.26 11.47 -4.88
N LEU A 538 -22.04 11.20 -3.83
CA LEU A 538 -21.54 10.97 -2.48
C LEU A 538 -21.90 9.56 -2.01
N CYS A 539 -21.02 8.91 -1.23
CA CYS A 539 -21.42 7.69 -0.53
C CYS A 539 -22.46 7.99 0.56
N TRP A 540 -23.18 6.97 1.02
CA TRP A 540 -24.20 7.12 2.06
C TRP A 540 -23.72 7.89 3.28
N TRP A 541 -22.50 7.58 3.77
CA TRP A 541 -21.92 8.24 4.94
C TRP A 541 -21.63 9.72 4.66
N HIS A 542 -20.89 10.03 3.58
CA HIS A 542 -20.56 11.42 3.23
C HIS A 542 -21.80 12.26 2.89
N HIS A 543 -22.84 11.63 2.32
CA HIS A 543 -24.11 12.30 2.10
C HIS A 543 -24.79 12.61 3.44
N ARG A 544 -25.11 11.58 4.24
CA ARG A 544 -25.98 11.73 5.41
C ARG A 544 -25.26 12.26 6.65
N ARG A 545 -24.13 11.65 7.02
CA ARG A 545 -23.33 12.04 8.19
C ARG A 545 -22.33 13.15 7.88
N GLY A 546 -21.84 13.17 6.64
CA GLY A 546 -20.91 14.19 6.20
C GLY A 546 -21.56 15.56 6.05
N ILE A 547 -22.30 15.73 4.95
CA ILE A 547 -22.88 17.02 4.57
C ILE A 547 -24.04 17.41 5.48
N HIS A 548 -25.04 16.53 5.65
CA HIS A 548 -26.28 16.89 6.36
C HIS A 548 -26.12 16.99 7.88
N GLN A 549 -25.05 16.46 8.47
CA GLN A 549 -24.72 16.69 9.89
C GLN A 549 -23.57 17.70 10.06
N HIS A 550 -23.26 18.49 9.02
CA HIS A 550 -22.28 19.57 9.07
C HIS A 550 -20.86 19.16 9.53
N VAL A 551 -20.45 17.93 9.24
CA VAL A 551 -19.06 17.47 9.42
C VAL A 551 -18.17 17.97 8.28
N LEU A 552 -18.74 18.07 7.07
CA LEU A 552 -18.07 18.61 5.88
C LEU A 552 -19.01 19.49 5.07
N ARG A 553 -18.44 20.33 4.21
CA ARG A 553 -19.15 21.23 3.32
C ARG A 553 -18.71 21.02 1.88
N CYS A 554 -19.66 21.03 0.96
CA CYS A 554 -19.41 20.99 -0.49
C CYS A 554 -20.03 22.22 -1.13
N THR A 555 -19.24 22.97 -1.90
CA THR A 555 -19.64 24.20 -2.60
C THR A 555 -19.11 24.20 -4.03
N GLY A 556 -19.61 25.11 -4.86
CA GLY A 556 -19.14 25.30 -6.24
C GLY A 556 -19.99 24.58 -7.27
N THR A 557 -19.37 24.19 -8.39
CA THR A 557 -20.04 23.55 -9.53
C THR A 557 -19.39 22.23 -9.86
N ALA A 558 -20.19 21.24 -10.27
CA ALA A 558 -19.70 19.96 -10.75
C ALA A 558 -19.65 19.91 -12.30
N PRO A 559 -18.81 19.04 -12.89
CA PRO A 559 -17.77 18.25 -12.21
C PRO A 559 -16.56 19.11 -11.78
N ASP A 560 -16.32 20.20 -12.50
CA ASP A 560 -15.18 21.09 -12.31
C ASP A 560 -15.59 22.36 -11.54
N GLY A 561 -14.83 22.71 -10.51
CA GLY A 561 -15.11 23.81 -9.58
C GLY A 561 -15.68 23.38 -8.23
N LEU A 562 -15.69 22.09 -7.89
CA LEU A 562 -16.08 21.62 -6.56
C LEU A 562 -15.06 22.05 -5.52
N ARG A 563 -15.54 22.52 -4.38
CA ARG A 563 -14.73 22.81 -3.21
C ARG A 563 -15.29 22.08 -2.00
N PHE A 564 -14.46 21.23 -1.39
CA PHE A 564 -14.78 20.46 -0.20
C PHE A 564 -14.02 21.00 1.01
N GLU A 565 -14.73 21.25 2.10
CA GLU A 565 -14.17 21.56 3.41
C GLU A 565 -14.44 20.37 4.33
N LEU A 566 -13.39 19.72 4.82
CA LEU A 566 -13.49 18.53 5.68
C LEU A 566 -13.16 18.91 7.13
N GLY A 567 -13.84 18.26 8.08
CA GLY A 567 -13.63 18.49 9.50
C GLY A 567 -13.99 19.92 9.89
N LEU A 568 -15.23 20.35 9.61
CA LEU A 568 -15.72 21.68 9.99
C LEU A 568 -15.64 21.87 11.51
N ARG A 569 -15.16 23.03 11.95
CA ARG A 569 -15.07 23.43 13.35
C ARG A 569 -15.89 24.71 13.55
N SER A 570 -16.43 24.90 14.77
CA SER A 570 -17.32 26.02 15.07
C SER A 570 -16.58 27.36 15.01
N ASP A 571 -15.41 27.42 15.66
CA ASP A 571 -14.64 28.66 15.88
C ASP A 571 -13.28 28.66 15.15
N ASP A 572 -13.01 27.61 14.36
CA ASP A 572 -11.75 27.38 13.68
C ASP A 572 -11.96 27.11 12.19
N PRO A 573 -10.93 27.32 11.34
CA PRO A 573 -10.99 26.90 9.94
C PRO A 573 -11.22 25.38 9.82
N PRO A 574 -11.77 24.88 8.70
CA PRO A 574 -11.87 23.44 8.47
C PRO A 574 -10.49 22.76 8.57
N LEU A 575 -10.47 21.48 8.93
CA LEU A 575 -9.23 20.70 9.02
C LEU A 575 -8.48 20.65 7.67
N ALA A 576 -9.23 20.51 6.58
CA ALA A 576 -8.66 20.47 5.23
C ALA A 576 -9.63 21.04 4.20
N ILE A 577 -9.08 21.69 3.19
CA ILE A 577 -9.83 22.25 2.06
C ILE A 577 -9.28 21.64 0.79
N TYR A 578 -10.16 21.16 -0.08
CA TYR A 578 -9.82 20.63 -1.39
C TYR A 578 -10.64 21.31 -2.47
N ARG A 579 -10.05 21.49 -3.64
CA ARG A 579 -10.72 21.91 -4.89
C ARG A 579 -10.87 20.70 -5.84
N SER A 580 -11.48 20.94 -7.00
CA SER A 580 -11.64 19.94 -8.04
C SER A 580 -10.32 19.23 -8.36
N GLY A 581 -10.44 17.96 -8.74
CA GLY A 581 -9.28 17.10 -8.88
C GLY A 581 -8.63 16.72 -7.55
N GLU A 582 -9.30 16.85 -6.39
CA GLU A 582 -8.71 16.48 -5.09
C GLU A 582 -7.41 17.23 -4.75
N VAL A 583 -7.28 18.47 -5.24
CA VAL A 583 -6.12 19.34 -4.94
C VAL A 583 -6.34 20.01 -3.60
N ARG A 584 -5.40 19.82 -2.67
CA ARG A 584 -5.39 20.45 -1.36
C ARG A 584 -5.06 21.93 -1.50
N VAL A 585 -5.87 22.78 -0.89
CA VAL A 585 -5.60 24.21 -0.75
C VAL A 585 -4.74 24.40 0.49
N ALA A 586 -3.65 25.15 0.34
CA ALA A 586 -2.72 25.48 1.42
C ALA A 586 -3.42 26.25 2.56
#